data_AF-A0A5B8YJK6-F1
#
_entry.id   AF-A0A5B8YJK6-F1
#
_cell.length_a   1.000
_cell.length_b   1.000
_cell.length_c   1.000
_cell.angle_alpha   90.00
_cell.angle_beta   90.00
_cell.angle_gamma   90.00
#
_symmetry.space_group_name_H-M   'P 1'
#
loop_
_entity.id
_entity.type
_entity.pdbx_description
1 polymer ?
#
loop_
_entity_poly.entity_id
_entity_poly.type
_entity_poly.pdbx_seq_one_letter_code
_entity_poly.pdbx_strand_id
1 'polypeptide(L)'
;MKTLKKYNLLQIMGLILVMTFSATSLFGQEKQEIILSDFLVTVQIADNNKIIMECDEGCAWKTLTYSLPDNSNPQAINEYGMTDLEKKGSQKNADLSKFLFTIQKTGNKLNLKGIEGTAWTELSFTISLHDKQAINQMGMTE
;
A
#
# COMPACT_ATOMS: atom_id res chain seq x y z
N MET A 1 9.00 -59.17 33.40
CA MET A 1 8.77 -57.97 34.23
C MET A 1 9.92 -57.00 33.96
N LYS A 2 9.71 -55.91 33.20
CA LYS A 2 10.76 -54.92 32.86
C LYS A 2 10.75 -53.80 33.90
N THR A 3 11.85 -53.58 34.59
CA THR A 3 12.00 -52.53 35.60
C THR A 3 12.17 -51.16 34.93
N LEU A 4 11.29 -50.20 35.24
CA LEU A 4 11.46 -48.80 34.82
C LEU A 4 12.64 -48.17 35.58
N LYS A 5 13.59 -47.57 34.85
CA LYS A 5 14.68 -46.77 35.43
C LYS A 5 14.12 -45.47 36.00
N LYS A 6 14.43 -45.19 37.27
CA LYS A 6 14.12 -43.92 37.94
C LYS A 6 15.17 -42.88 37.57
N TYR A 7 14.78 -41.87 36.80
CA TYR A 7 15.63 -40.73 36.48
C TYR A 7 15.64 -39.73 37.63
N ASN A 8 16.82 -39.18 37.92
CA ASN A 8 17.01 -38.29 39.07
C ASN A 8 16.38 -36.92 38.78
N LEU A 9 15.70 -36.30 39.75
CA LEU A 9 14.89 -35.08 39.56
C LEU A 9 15.68 -33.93 38.90
N LEU A 10 16.99 -33.88 39.17
CA LEU A 10 17.94 -32.92 38.57
C LEU A 10 18.11 -33.11 37.05
N GLN A 11 18.07 -34.36 36.56
CA GLN A 11 18.17 -34.70 35.13
C GLN A 11 16.87 -34.36 34.36
N ILE A 12 15.73 -34.38 35.05
CA ILE A 12 14.44 -34.00 34.47
C ILE A 12 14.33 -32.46 34.35
N MET A 13 14.85 -31.70 35.33
CA MET A 13 14.87 -30.23 35.27
C MET A 13 15.78 -29.68 34.16
N GLY A 14 16.92 -30.32 33.88
CA GLY A 14 17.82 -29.90 32.79
C GLY A 14 17.21 -30.04 31.40
N LEU A 15 16.27 -30.98 31.21
CA LEU A 15 15.62 -31.24 29.93
C LEU A 15 14.48 -30.24 29.62
N ILE A 16 13.88 -29.64 30.66
CA ILE A 16 12.82 -28.64 30.54
C ILE A 16 13.40 -27.26 30.18
N LEU A 17 14.62 -26.94 30.65
CA LEU A 17 15.29 -25.66 30.39
C LEU A 17 15.71 -25.47 28.92
N VAL A 18 15.90 -26.56 28.17
CA VAL A 18 16.39 -26.52 26.77
C VAL A 18 15.25 -26.29 25.76
N MET A 19 13.98 -26.52 26.15
CA MET A 19 12.84 -26.39 25.22
C MET A 19 12.25 -24.98 25.10
N THR A 20 12.70 -23.99 25.88
CA THR A 20 12.12 -22.63 25.85
C THR A 20 12.87 -21.65 24.94
N PHE A 21 13.86 -22.11 24.17
CA PHE A 21 14.65 -21.27 23.26
C PHE A 21 14.17 -21.34 21.80
N SER A 22 12.86 -21.44 21.56
CA SER A 22 12.29 -21.09 20.26
C SER A 22 12.09 -19.57 20.26
N ALA A 23 13.11 -18.84 19.84
CA ALA A 23 13.01 -17.41 19.59
C ALA A 23 11.93 -17.18 18.53
N THR A 24 10.74 -16.79 18.98
CA THR A 24 9.77 -16.15 18.10
C THR A 24 10.41 -14.86 17.63
N SER A 25 10.79 -14.79 16.35
CA SER A 25 11.04 -13.51 15.70
C SER A 25 9.71 -12.76 15.65
N LEU A 26 9.40 -12.05 16.73
CA LEU A 26 8.39 -11.01 16.73
C LEU A 26 8.94 -9.90 15.83
N PHE A 27 8.62 -9.97 14.54
CA PHE A 27 8.59 -8.76 13.72
C PHE A 27 7.50 -7.87 14.32
N GLY A 28 7.88 -7.05 15.29
CA GLY A 28 7.05 -5.93 15.72
C GLY A 28 6.92 -5.02 14.52
N GLN A 29 5.77 -5.02 13.85
CA GLN A 29 5.44 -3.93 12.95
C GLN A 29 5.37 -2.68 13.83
N GLU A 30 6.33 -1.79 13.64
CA GLU A 30 6.28 -0.45 14.20
C GLU A 30 4.97 0.17 13.68
N LYS A 31 4.02 0.41 14.59
CA LYS A 31 2.69 0.89 14.23
C LYS A 31 2.83 2.39 13.93
N GLN A 32 3.32 2.70 12.73
CA GLN A 32 3.42 4.06 12.25
C GLN A 32 2.00 4.62 12.17
N GLU A 33 1.76 5.72 12.87
CA GLU A 33 0.47 6.40 12.86
C GLU A 33 0.17 6.83 11.42
N ILE A 34 -0.93 6.33 10.85
CA ILE A 34 -1.34 6.69 9.49
C ILE A 34 -1.89 8.10 9.55
N ILE A 35 -1.07 9.06 9.10
CA ILE A 35 -1.52 10.43 8.88
C ILE A 35 -2.26 10.44 7.54
N LEU A 36 -3.58 10.48 7.59
CA LEU A 36 -4.42 10.67 6.41
C LEU A 36 -4.18 12.05 5.82
N SER A 37 -4.16 12.14 4.50
CA SER A 37 -4.00 13.40 3.78
C SER A 37 -5.16 13.57 2.82
N ASP A 38 -5.91 14.66 2.93
CA ASP A 38 -7.13 14.86 2.16
C ASP A 38 -6.80 15.18 0.70
N PHE A 39 -7.20 14.34 -0.25
CA PHE A 39 -7.02 14.58 -1.68
C PHE A 39 -8.26 14.12 -2.44
N LEU A 40 -8.45 14.65 -3.64
CA LEU A 40 -9.48 14.19 -4.56
C LEU A 40 -8.90 14.06 -5.96
N VAL A 41 -8.83 12.81 -6.44
CA VAL A 41 -8.29 12.47 -7.75
C VAL A 41 -9.32 11.66 -8.53
N THR A 42 -9.64 12.11 -9.73
CA THR A 42 -10.47 11.36 -10.68
C THR A 42 -9.58 10.60 -11.66
N VAL A 43 -9.81 9.30 -11.82
CA VAL A 43 -9.10 8.44 -12.78
C VAL A 43 -9.99 7.96 -13.91
N GLN A 44 -9.41 7.86 -15.10
CA GLN A 44 -10.08 7.41 -16.32
C GLN A 44 -9.13 6.54 -17.15
N ILE A 45 -9.63 5.43 -17.68
CA ILE A 45 -8.96 4.68 -18.76
C ILE A 45 -9.39 5.28 -20.10
N ALA A 46 -8.43 5.73 -20.88
CA ALA A 46 -8.63 6.26 -22.23
C ALA A 46 -8.01 5.34 -23.29
N ASP A 47 -8.21 5.69 -24.57
CA ASP A 47 -7.72 4.93 -25.71
C ASP A 47 -6.21 4.69 -25.65
N ASN A 48 -5.77 3.60 -26.28
CA ASN A 48 -4.36 3.23 -26.39
C ASN A 48 -3.67 3.04 -25.03
N ASN A 49 -4.40 2.50 -24.05
CA ASN A 49 -3.91 2.25 -22.69
C ASN A 49 -3.44 3.52 -21.96
N LYS A 50 -4.03 4.67 -22.27
CA LYS A 50 -3.75 5.89 -21.53
C LYS A 50 -4.54 5.91 -20.22
N ILE A 51 -3.90 6.39 -19.17
CA ILE A 51 -4.56 6.79 -17.93
C ILE A 51 -4.58 8.31 -17.90
N ILE A 52 -5.76 8.87 -17.66
CA ILE A 52 -5.95 10.29 -17.38
C ILE A 52 -6.31 10.41 -15.90
N MET A 53 -5.61 11.29 -15.21
CA MET A 53 -5.88 11.61 -13.81
C MET A 53 -6.12 13.12 -13.70
N GLU A 54 -7.22 13.51 -13.09
CA GLU A 54 -7.54 14.91 -12.77
C GLU A 54 -7.47 15.07 -11.26
N CYS A 55 -6.82 16.11 -10.76
CA CYS A 55 -6.75 16.38 -9.32
C CYS A 55 -7.45 17.69 -8.96
N ASP A 56 -8.50 17.55 -8.17
CA ASP A 56 -9.32 18.66 -7.71
C ASP A 56 -8.73 19.25 -6.42
N GLU A 57 -8.22 18.39 -5.53
CA GLU A 57 -7.72 18.76 -4.20
C GLU A 57 -6.43 18.01 -3.83
N GLY A 58 -5.50 18.70 -3.16
CA GLY A 58 -4.31 18.09 -2.55
C GLY A 58 -3.09 17.90 -3.47
N CYS A 59 -3.17 18.29 -4.76
CA CYS A 59 -2.05 18.16 -5.71
C CYS A 59 -1.52 19.50 -6.24
N ALA A 60 -0.23 19.51 -6.61
CA ALA A 60 0.41 20.59 -7.37
C ALA A 60 0.11 20.51 -8.87
N TRP A 61 -0.57 19.47 -9.33
CA TRP A 61 -0.93 19.22 -10.71
C TRP A 61 -2.45 19.18 -10.88
N LYS A 62 -2.93 19.57 -12.06
CA LYS A 62 -4.35 19.49 -12.42
C LYS A 62 -4.70 18.28 -13.27
N THR A 63 -3.82 17.91 -14.19
CA THR A 63 -4.02 16.74 -15.05
C THR A 63 -2.70 16.00 -15.26
N LEU A 64 -2.74 14.69 -15.13
CA LEU A 64 -1.70 13.78 -15.62
C LEU A 64 -2.27 12.94 -16.76
N THR A 65 -1.45 12.69 -17.76
CA THR A 65 -1.77 11.75 -18.83
C THR A 65 -0.52 10.97 -19.19
N TYR A 66 -0.62 9.65 -19.11
CA TYR A 66 0.49 8.76 -19.42
C TYR A 66 -0.02 7.41 -19.92
N SER A 67 0.84 6.67 -20.61
CA SER A 67 0.54 5.32 -21.05
C SER A 67 0.82 4.33 -19.93
N LEU A 68 -0.16 3.50 -19.58
CA LEU A 68 -0.03 2.41 -18.63
C LEU A 68 -0.44 1.10 -19.31
N PRO A 69 0.50 0.40 -19.97
CA PRO A 69 0.22 -0.86 -20.65
C PRO A 69 -0.36 -1.91 -19.70
N ASP A 70 -1.14 -2.85 -20.23
CA ASP A 70 -1.68 -3.95 -19.44
C ASP A 70 -0.57 -4.80 -18.82
N ASN A 71 -0.76 -5.16 -17.55
CA ASN A 71 0.17 -5.99 -16.76
C ASN A 71 1.60 -5.40 -16.69
N SER A 72 1.73 -4.08 -16.86
CA SER A 72 3.00 -3.37 -16.67
C SER A 72 3.35 -3.19 -15.20
N ASN A 73 4.57 -2.70 -14.93
CA ASN A 73 4.97 -2.32 -13.58
C ASN A 73 4.06 -1.20 -13.04
N PRO A 74 3.73 -1.20 -11.74
CA PRO A 74 2.94 -0.13 -11.15
C PRO A 74 3.61 1.24 -11.30
N GLN A 75 2.83 2.26 -11.64
CA GLN A 75 3.28 3.66 -11.64
C GLN A 75 2.99 4.28 -10.27
N ALA A 76 3.98 4.90 -9.63
CA ALA A 76 3.77 5.65 -8.40
C ALA A 76 3.30 7.09 -8.68
N ILE A 77 2.35 7.57 -7.88
CA ILE A 77 1.75 8.90 -7.97
C ILE A 77 1.77 9.55 -6.59
N ASN A 78 2.14 10.83 -6.54
CA ASN A 78 2.11 11.65 -5.32
C ASN A 78 1.55 13.06 -5.62
N GLU A 79 1.64 13.94 -4.63
CA GLU A 79 1.15 15.33 -4.69
C GLU A 79 1.82 16.17 -5.78
N TYR A 80 2.99 15.75 -6.26
CA TYR A 80 3.75 16.42 -7.32
C TYR A 80 3.62 15.74 -8.70
N GLY A 81 2.99 14.56 -8.78
CA GLY A 81 2.66 13.88 -10.03
C GLY A 81 3.18 12.44 -10.08
N MET A 82 3.62 12.01 -11.27
CA MET A 82 4.32 10.72 -11.42
C MET A 82 5.68 10.76 -10.71
N THR A 83 5.96 9.74 -9.91
CA THR A 83 7.17 9.67 -9.10
C THR A 83 7.74 8.24 -9.06
N ASP A 84 8.84 8.07 -8.35
CA ASP A 84 9.43 6.78 -8.00
C ASP A 84 8.99 6.37 -6.58
N LEU A 85 8.89 5.07 -6.30
CA LEU A 85 8.51 4.54 -4.98
C LEU A 85 9.39 5.04 -3.82
N GLU A 86 10.67 5.25 -4.09
CA GLU A 86 11.67 5.70 -3.10
C GLU A 86 11.53 7.19 -2.75
N LYS A 87 10.80 7.97 -3.55
CA LYS A 87 10.56 9.40 -3.32
C LYS A 87 9.31 9.59 -2.49
N LYS A 88 9.47 9.48 -1.17
CA LYS A 88 8.44 9.88 -0.20
C LYS A 88 8.12 11.37 -0.34
N GLY A 89 6.84 11.72 -0.21
CA GLY A 89 6.40 13.10 -0.26
C GLY A 89 7.15 13.95 0.77
N SER A 90 7.73 15.06 0.32
CA SER A 90 8.35 16.01 1.24
C SER A 90 7.31 17.05 1.59
N GLN A 91 6.94 17.13 2.87
CA GLN A 91 6.04 18.16 3.40
C GLN A 91 6.77 19.50 3.41
N LYS A 92 7.01 20.06 2.22
CA LYS A 92 7.63 21.37 2.02
C LYS A 92 6.60 22.46 1.76
N ASN A 93 5.38 22.08 1.37
CA ASN A 93 4.26 22.98 1.15
C ASN A 93 3.07 22.57 2.02
N ALA A 94 2.54 23.51 2.82
CA ALA A 94 1.42 23.26 3.73
C ALA A 94 0.09 23.03 2.98
N ASP A 95 0.01 23.50 1.73
CA ASP A 95 -1.21 23.41 0.91
C ASP A 95 -1.32 22.10 0.11
N LEU A 96 -0.31 21.23 0.19
CA LEU A 96 -0.27 19.95 -0.53
C LEU A 96 -0.46 18.77 0.41
N SER A 97 -1.25 17.81 -0.04
CA SER A 97 -1.62 16.62 0.72
C SER A 97 -0.54 15.58 0.57
N LYS A 98 0.06 15.13 1.67
CA LYS A 98 1.16 14.16 1.63
C LYS A 98 0.63 12.75 1.41
N PHE A 99 0.50 12.34 0.15
CA PHE A 99 0.09 10.98 -0.21
C PHE A 99 1.07 10.31 -1.17
N LEU A 100 1.08 8.98 -1.16
CA LEU A 100 1.80 8.17 -2.12
C LEU A 100 1.00 6.89 -2.36
N PHE A 101 0.69 6.62 -3.62
CA PHE A 101 0.10 5.36 -4.03
C PHE A 101 0.70 4.89 -5.36
N THR A 102 0.50 3.62 -5.68
CA THR A 102 0.76 3.09 -7.02
C THR A 102 -0.52 2.72 -7.72
N ILE A 103 -0.48 2.69 -9.05
CA ILE A 103 -1.56 2.22 -9.91
C ILE A 103 -1.01 1.24 -10.95
N GLN A 104 -1.72 0.13 -11.12
CA GLN A 104 -1.45 -0.90 -12.12
C GLN A 104 -2.75 -1.25 -12.83
N LYS A 105 -2.66 -1.48 -14.14
CA LYS A 105 -3.80 -1.86 -14.98
C LYS A 105 -3.74 -3.32 -15.41
N THR A 106 -4.89 -4.01 -15.34
CA THR A 106 -5.11 -5.34 -15.91
C THR A 106 -6.44 -5.34 -16.65
N GLY A 107 -6.42 -5.09 -17.96
CA GLY A 107 -7.62 -4.88 -18.77
C GLY A 107 -8.35 -3.62 -18.31
N ASN A 108 -9.60 -3.76 -17.91
CA ASN A 108 -10.42 -2.65 -17.38
C ASN A 108 -10.34 -2.52 -15.85
N LYS A 109 -9.52 -3.35 -15.19
CA LYS A 109 -9.32 -3.29 -13.74
C LYS A 109 -8.13 -2.40 -13.41
N LEU A 110 -8.34 -1.44 -12.52
CA LEU A 110 -7.27 -0.68 -11.87
C LEU A 110 -7.04 -1.27 -10.47
N ASN A 111 -5.78 -1.59 -10.18
CA ASN A 111 -5.33 -2.03 -8.87
C ASN A 111 -4.40 -0.95 -8.33
N LEU A 112 -4.77 -0.35 -7.21
CA LEU A 112 -4.01 0.68 -6.53
C LEU A 112 -3.46 0.13 -5.21
N LYS A 113 -2.25 0.57 -4.83
CA LYS A 113 -1.68 0.28 -3.51
C LYS A 113 -1.30 1.55 -2.79
N GLY A 114 -1.85 1.73 -1.60
CA GLY A 114 -1.59 2.88 -0.74
C GLY A 114 -0.29 2.67 0.03
N ILE A 115 0.56 3.69 0.04
CA ILE A 115 1.87 3.66 0.69
C ILE A 115 1.94 4.74 1.77
N GLU A 116 1.47 5.96 1.48
CA GLU A 116 1.35 7.06 2.44
C GLU A 116 0.04 7.83 2.21
N GLY A 117 -0.52 8.45 3.26
CA GLY A 117 -1.65 9.38 3.15
C GLY A 117 -3.01 8.75 2.86
N THR A 118 -3.14 7.42 2.90
CA THR A 118 -4.36 6.67 2.57
C THR A 118 -4.75 5.70 3.68
N ALA A 119 -6.05 5.49 3.89
CA ALA A 119 -6.58 4.52 4.84
C ALA A 119 -6.54 3.08 4.28
N TRP A 120 -6.41 2.95 2.96
CA TRP A 120 -6.40 1.68 2.25
C TRP A 120 -4.97 1.26 1.87
N THR A 121 -4.64 -0.01 2.09
CA THR A 121 -3.39 -0.60 1.58
C THR A 121 -3.54 -1.04 0.13
N GLU A 122 -4.73 -1.49 -0.25
CA GLU A 122 -5.10 -1.86 -1.61
C GLU A 122 -6.51 -1.34 -1.92
N LEU A 123 -6.68 -0.80 -3.12
CA LEU A 123 -7.97 -0.40 -3.66
C LEU A 123 -8.07 -0.95 -5.08
N SER A 124 -9.19 -1.55 -5.44
CA SER A 124 -9.33 -2.20 -6.74
C SER A 124 -10.75 -2.08 -7.27
N PHE A 125 -10.87 -1.69 -8.52
CA PHE A 125 -12.16 -1.52 -9.18
C PHE A 125 -12.04 -1.70 -10.70
N THR A 126 -13.16 -1.99 -11.33
CA THR A 126 -13.28 -2.06 -12.78
C THR A 126 -13.97 -0.79 -13.27
N ILE A 127 -13.43 -0.21 -14.34
CA ILE A 127 -13.95 1.00 -14.95
C ILE A 127 -14.02 0.81 -16.47
N SER A 128 -15.12 1.19 -17.09
CA SER A 128 -15.24 1.10 -18.55
C SER A 128 -14.35 2.12 -19.23
N LEU A 129 -14.07 1.91 -20.51
CA LEU A 129 -13.34 2.88 -21.32
C LEU A 129 -14.08 4.22 -21.31
N HIS A 130 -13.35 5.30 -21.05
CA HIS A 130 -13.84 6.67 -20.89
C HIS A 130 -14.72 6.95 -19.66
N ASP A 131 -15.08 5.96 -18.85
CA ASP A 131 -15.73 6.23 -17.57
C ASP A 131 -14.73 6.82 -16.58
N LYS A 132 -15.23 7.60 -15.61
CA LYS A 132 -14.46 8.27 -14.57
C LYS A 132 -14.77 7.68 -13.20
N GLN A 133 -13.76 7.54 -12.35
CA GLN A 133 -13.92 7.15 -10.94
C GLN A 133 -13.11 8.10 -10.07
N ALA A 134 -13.76 8.76 -9.12
CA ALA A 134 -13.08 9.56 -8.12
C ALA A 134 -12.56 8.68 -6.98
N ILE A 135 -11.38 9.03 -6.45
CA ILE A 135 -10.75 8.38 -5.32
C ILE A 135 -10.18 9.44 -4.35
N ASN A 136 -10.18 9.09 -3.07
CA ASN A 136 -9.62 9.89 -1.99
C ASN A 136 -8.88 9.01 -0.97
N GLN A 137 -8.46 9.61 0.14
CA GLN A 137 -7.78 8.94 1.25
C GLN A 137 -8.59 7.79 1.87
N MET A 138 -9.92 7.79 1.72
CA MET A 138 -10.81 6.77 2.27
C MET A 138 -11.16 5.67 1.26
N GLY A 139 -11.00 5.90 -0.05
CA GLY A 139 -11.25 4.91 -1.09
C GLY A 139 -11.88 5.51 -2.34
N MET A 140 -12.80 4.77 -2.97
CA MET A 140 -13.65 5.33 -4.05
C MET A 140 -14.68 6.30 -3.47
N THR A 141 -14.95 7.37 -4.22
CA THR A 141 -15.96 8.38 -3.89
C THR A 141 -16.75 8.77 -5.14
N GLU A 142 -17.87 9.47 -4.94
CA GLU A 142 -18.63 10.15 -5.98
C GLU A 142 -18.03 11.52 -6.32
#